data_AF-A0A1W9SK74-F1
#
_entry.id   AF-A0A1W9SK74-F1
#
_cell.length_a   1.000
_cell.length_b   1.000
_cell.length_c   1.000
_cell.angle_alpha   90.00
_cell.angle_beta   90.00
_cell.angle_gamma   90.00
#
_symmetry.space_group_name_H-M   'P 1'
#
loop_
_entity.id
_entity.type
_entity.pdbx_description
1 polymer ?
#
loop_
_entity_poly.entity_id
_entity_poly.type
_entity_poly.pdbx_seq_one_letter_code
_entity_poly.pdbx_strand_id
1 'polypeptide(L)'
;MLDILNKKNVFTEIRLESGGFADFRIQETKNIPTQIELKPLYKRNPKKTKLILIDLNYKIYKAQIQKYLKENEYIILTNLHKTFLFNRDAILDFEPFLEISLIEILKDYLQTNNFWDTIRRLDDKIIKSELENEFFKDLKKWYYNFNQINFEIFDHKSKEELIVLFLNKIVFIRTLEDYGLIPYKFIEEKYFQAKEHWEIKGRKIVFEYGIILKKMLLLVKI
;
A
#
# COMPACT_ATOMS: atom_id res chain seq x y z
N MET A 1 39.81 7.85 -3.65
CA MET A 1 38.48 7.31 -4.03
C MET A 1 37.43 7.90 -3.07
N LEU A 2 37.36 9.23 -3.03
CA LEU A 2 36.32 10.00 -2.37
C LEU A 2 35.39 10.46 -3.49
N ASP A 3 34.10 10.11 -3.40
CA ASP A 3 32.93 10.72 -4.07
C ASP A 3 31.85 9.68 -4.44
N ILE A 4 31.34 8.97 -3.43
CA ILE A 4 29.94 8.47 -3.49
C ILE A 4 29.22 9.05 -2.27
N LEU A 5 29.17 10.38 -2.21
CA LEU A 5 28.11 11.03 -1.45
C LEU A 5 26.83 10.77 -2.24
N ASN A 6 26.00 9.86 -1.73
CA ASN A 6 24.61 9.71 -2.16
C ASN A 6 23.99 11.11 -2.27
N LYS A 7 23.71 11.58 -3.48
CA LYS A 7 23.00 12.83 -3.72
C LYS A 7 21.56 12.64 -3.24
N LYS A 8 21.33 12.87 -1.95
CA LYS A 8 20.01 13.00 -1.36
C LYS A 8 19.52 14.40 -1.67
N ASN A 9 18.42 14.50 -2.40
CA ASN A 9 17.81 15.79 -2.67
C ASN A 9 16.73 16.00 -1.62
N VAL A 10 17.08 16.78 -0.60
CA VAL A 10 16.11 17.33 0.35
C VAL A 10 15.66 18.67 -0.21
N PHE A 11 14.37 18.79 -0.44
CA PHE A 11 13.77 20.01 -0.95
C PHE A 11 12.88 20.61 0.13
N THR A 12 13.03 21.92 0.36
CA THR A 12 12.24 22.71 1.31
C THR A 12 11.20 23.54 0.56
N GLU A 13 10.02 23.75 1.17
CA GLU A 13 8.97 24.63 0.64
C GLU A 13 8.59 24.32 -0.82
N ILE A 14 8.21 23.07 -1.09
CA ILE A 14 7.90 22.65 -2.46
C ILE A 14 6.46 22.98 -2.80
N ARG A 15 6.30 23.70 -3.90
CA ARG A 15 5.01 23.90 -4.53
C ARG A 15 4.50 22.58 -5.09
N LEU A 16 3.37 22.09 -4.56
CA LEU A 16 2.70 20.90 -5.07
C LEU A 16 1.95 21.20 -6.37
N GLU A 17 1.80 20.21 -7.24
CA GLU A 17 1.08 20.35 -8.51
C GLU A 17 -0.40 20.69 -8.28
N SER A 18 -0.98 20.11 -7.23
CA SER A 18 -2.32 20.43 -6.73
C SER A 18 -2.44 21.80 -6.01
N GLY A 19 -1.36 22.59 -5.95
CA GLY A 19 -1.25 23.90 -5.28
C GLY A 19 -0.93 23.80 -3.78
N GLY A 20 -0.27 24.81 -3.20
CA GLY A 20 0.19 24.81 -1.80
C GLY A 20 1.66 24.40 -1.64
N PHE A 21 2.18 24.46 -0.41
CA PHE A 21 3.59 24.20 -0.08
C PHE A 21 3.73 23.06 0.92
N ALA A 22 4.62 22.12 0.64
CA ALA A 22 5.09 21.11 1.57
C ALA A 22 6.36 21.59 2.28
N ASP A 23 6.47 21.38 3.60
CA ASP A 23 7.64 21.83 4.36
C ASP A 23 8.92 21.13 3.90
N PHE A 24 8.89 19.79 3.82
CA PHE A 24 10.02 19.00 3.32
C PHE A 24 9.56 17.84 2.43
N ARG A 25 10.34 17.57 1.38
CA ARG A 25 10.27 16.34 0.58
C ARG A 25 11.65 15.73 0.52
N ILE A 26 11.72 14.46 0.89
CA ILE A 26 12.95 13.69 0.85
C ILE A 26 12.88 12.77 -0.37
N GLN A 27 13.78 13.00 -1.34
CA GLN A 27 13.95 12.17 -2.53
C GLN A 27 15.33 11.49 -2.47
N GLU A 28 15.34 10.20 -2.12
CA GLU A 28 16.59 9.43 -1.95
C GLU A 28 16.82 8.38 -3.06
N THR A 29 15.79 7.97 -3.82
CA THR A 29 15.88 7.01 -4.95
C THR A 29 14.95 7.40 -6.12
N LYS A 30 14.73 6.51 -7.12
CA LYS A 30 13.67 6.65 -8.14
C LYS A 30 12.25 6.41 -7.59
N ASN A 31 12.11 6.07 -6.31
CA ASN A 31 10.81 5.77 -5.69
C ASN A 31 9.99 7.05 -5.46
N ILE A 32 8.74 6.85 -5.06
CA ILE A 32 7.86 7.95 -4.65
C ILE A 32 8.52 8.67 -3.45
N PRO A 33 8.63 10.00 -3.47
CA PRO A 33 9.16 10.79 -2.35
C PRO A 33 8.43 10.51 -1.03
N THR A 34 9.14 10.69 0.09
CA THR A 34 8.51 10.83 1.40
C THR A 34 8.35 12.31 1.73
N GLN A 35 7.14 12.71 2.09
CA GLN A 35 6.85 14.09 2.47
C GLN A 35 6.70 14.23 3.98
N ILE A 36 7.29 15.30 4.52
CA ILE A 36 7.21 15.65 5.94
C ILE A 36 6.53 17.00 6.06
N GLU A 37 5.46 17.03 6.86
CA GLU A 37 4.77 18.24 7.28
C GLU A 37 5.16 18.54 8.73
N LEU A 38 5.77 19.69 8.95
CA LEU A 38 6.32 20.12 10.23
C LEU A 38 5.43 21.19 10.85
N LYS A 39 4.96 20.95 12.09
CA LYS A 39 4.18 21.91 12.86
C LYS A 39 4.99 22.48 14.03
N PRO A 40 4.72 23.73 14.45
CA PRO A 40 5.41 24.32 15.59
C PRO A 40 5.16 23.54 16.89
N LEU A 41 6.23 23.31 17.65
CA LEU A 41 6.12 22.73 19.00
C LEU A 41 5.61 23.75 20.04
N TYR A 42 5.85 25.04 19.79
CA TYR A 42 5.52 26.13 20.71
C TYR A 42 4.80 27.27 20.01
N LYS A 43 3.88 27.93 20.74
CA LYS A 43 3.34 29.25 20.38
C LYS A 43 3.74 30.29 21.41
N ARG A 44 3.96 31.51 20.95
CA ARG A 44 4.12 32.67 21.84
C ARG A 44 2.77 32.99 22.48
N ASN A 45 2.74 33.14 23.80
CA ASN A 45 1.57 33.70 24.46
C ASN A 45 1.54 35.22 24.20
N PRO A 46 0.49 35.77 23.57
CA PRO A 46 0.42 37.20 23.30
C PRO A 46 0.35 38.04 24.58
N LYS A 47 -0.09 37.47 25.71
CA LYS A 47 -0.26 38.16 27.00
C LYS A 47 0.88 37.92 27.99
N LYS A 48 1.76 36.95 27.75
CA LYS A 48 2.89 36.61 28.64
C LYS A 48 4.10 36.30 27.76
N THR A 49 5.30 36.76 28.09
CA THR A 49 6.55 36.47 27.36
C THR A 49 6.97 34.98 27.35
N LYS A 50 6.07 34.06 27.70
CA LYS A 50 6.31 32.62 27.79
C LYS A 50 5.84 31.90 26.54
N LEU A 51 6.62 30.90 26.13
CA LEU A 51 6.23 29.90 25.14
C LEU A 51 5.24 28.91 25.76
N ILE A 52 4.22 28.52 25.00
CA ILE A 52 3.26 27.48 25.39
C ILE A 52 3.42 26.31 24.43
N LEU A 53 3.56 25.11 24.98
CA LEU A 53 3.58 23.86 24.20
C LEU A 53 2.26 23.71 23.42
N ILE A 54 2.34 23.38 22.14
CA ILE A 54 1.19 23.04 21.31
C ILE A 54 1.10 21.53 21.23
N ASP A 55 -0.03 20.98 21.65
CA ASP A 55 -0.32 19.58 21.39
C ASP A 55 -0.66 19.38 19.90
N LEU A 56 0.01 18.42 19.26
CA LEU A 56 -0.17 18.14 17.85
C LEU A 56 -1.46 17.32 17.67
N ASN A 57 -2.52 17.99 17.20
CA ASN A 57 -3.77 17.33 16.86
C ASN A 57 -3.87 17.13 15.34
N TYR A 58 -3.63 15.91 14.88
CA TYR A 58 -3.64 15.57 13.45
C TYR A 58 -5.00 15.81 12.77
N LYS A 59 -6.12 15.75 13.52
CA LYS A 59 -7.49 15.95 13.01
C LYS A 59 -7.67 17.32 12.35
N ILE A 60 -6.95 18.33 12.82
CA ILE A 60 -6.98 19.69 12.27
C ILE A 60 -6.41 19.74 10.84
N TYR A 61 -5.48 18.85 10.53
CA TYR A 61 -4.74 18.84 9.27
C TYR A 61 -5.30 17.87 8.23
N LYS A 62 -6.50 17.29 8.46
CA LYS A 62 -7.13 16.30 7.59
C LYS A 62 -7.08 16.66 6.10
N ALA A 63 -7.60 17.83 5.74
CA ALA A 63 -7.67 18.25 4.34
C ALA A 63 -6.28 18.37 3.69
N GLN A 64 -5.29 18.84 4.46
CA GLN A 64 -3.90 19.00 4.00
C GLN A 64 -3.24 17.64 3.80
N ILE A 65 -3.35 16.73 4.77
CA ILE A 65 -2.76 15.39 4.70
C ILE A 65 -3.40 14.57 3.57
N GLN A 66 -4.73 14.56 3.47
CA GLN A 66 -5.43 13.85 2.39
C GLN A 66 -5.08 14.39 1.00
N LYS A 67 -4.84 15.70 0.89
CA LYS A 67 -4.34 16.30 -0.36
C LYS A 67 -2.97 15.74 -0.73
N TYR A 68 -2.04 15.69 0.22
CA TYR A 68 -0.68 15.21 -0.02
C TYR A 68 -0.64 13.71 -0.34
N LEU A 69 -1.50 12.90 0.27
CA LEU A 69 -1.60 11.46 -0.01
C LEU A 69 -2.09 11.14 -1.44
N LYS A 70 -2.63 12.12 -2.19
CA LYS A 70 -2.95 11.92 -3.61
C LYS A 70 -1.69 11.79 -4.47
N GLU A 71 -0.61 12.45 -4.07
CA GLU A 71 0.65 12.52 -4.83
C GLU A 71 1.77 11.69 -4.17
N ASN A 72 1.59 11.27 -2.91
CA ASN A 72 2.56 10.51 -2.13
C ASN A 72 1.95 9.22 -1.58
N GLU A 73 2.78 8.24 -1.24
CA GLU A 73 2.33 7.01 -0.58
C GLU A 73 2.25 7.17 0.93
N TYR A 74 3.21 7.90 1.50
CA TYR A 74 3.35 8.13 2.93
C TYR A 74 3.52 9.61 3.26
N ILE A 75 2.89 10.05 4.34
CA ILE A 75 3.06 11.39 4.92
C ILE A 75 3.47 11.28 6.38
N ILE A 76 4.49 12.05 6.76
CA ILE A 76 4.96 12.19 8.14
C ILE A 76 4.48 13.55 8.65
N LEU A 77 3.56 13.57 9.61
CA LEU A 77 3.15 14.80 10.31
C LEU A 77 3.84 14.85 11.67
N THR A 78 4.66 15.87 11.94
CA THR A 78 5.42 15.96 13.19
C THR A 78 5.50 17.37 13.76
N ASN A 79 5.63 17.48 15.07
CA ASN A 79 6.11 18.69 15.75
C ASN A 79 7.44 18.46 16.46
N LEU A 80 8.21 17.47 16.01
CA LEU A 80 9.44 16.92 16.59
C LEU A 80 9.23 16.11 17.88
N HIS A 81 8.21 16.41 18.67
CA HIS A 81 7.87 15.68 19.90
C HIS A 81 6.93 14.49 19.61
N LYS A 82 5.82 14.73 18.90
CA LYS A 82 4.88 13.72 18.42
C LYS A 82 4.97 13.61 16.90
N THR A 83 4.86 12.39 16.40
CA THR A 83 4.81 12.11 14.96
C THR A 83 3.68 11.14 14.64
N PHE A 84 2.91 11.48 13.63
CA PHE A 84 1.84 10.65 13.08
C PHE A 84 2.21 10.25 11.65
N LEU A 85 2.12 8.97 11.36
CA LEU A 85 2.38 8.41 10.04
C LEU A 85 1.07 8.06 9.36
N PHE A 86 0.94 8.48 8.10
CA PHE A 86 -0.24 8.24 7.28
C PHE A 86 0.16 7.50 6.01
N ASN A 87 -0.65 6.52 5.63
CA ASN A 87 -0.63 5.86 4.33
C ASN A 87 -1.88 6.29 3.54
N ARG A 88 -2.12 5.70 2.36
CA ARG A 88 -3.26 6.09 1.51
C ARG A 88 -4.64 5.73 2.06
N ASP A 89 -4.74 4.85 3.04
CA ASP A 89 -6.03 4.48 3.65
C ASP A 89 -6.68 5.69 4.33
N ALA A 90 -5.85 6.61 4.83
CA ALA A 90 -6.27 7.88 5.42
C ALA A 90 -7.02 8.84 4.47
N ILE A 91 -7.03 8.56 3.16
CA ILE A 91 -7.87 9.28 2.19
C ILE A 91 -9.37 8.96 2.43
N LEU A 92 -9.69 7.71 2.74
CA LEU A 92 -11.05 7.24 2.97
C LEU A 92 -11.41 7.33 4.46
N ASP A 93 -10.56 6.78 5.33
CA ASP A 93 -10.76 6.77 6.77
C ASP A 93 -9.61 7.49 7.48
N PHE A 94 -9.83 8.75 7.86
CA PHE A 94 -8.75 9.64 8.28
C PHE A 94 -8.24 9.33 9.68
N GLU A 95 -7.36 8.35 9.76
CA GLU A 95 -6.59 7.98 10.95
C GLU A 95 -5.13 7.69 10.57
N PRO A 96 -4.16 8.00 11.45
CA PRO A 96 -2.78 7.59 11.24
C PRO A 96 -2.67 6.08 11.46
N PHE A 97 -1.86 5.40 10.65
CA PHE A 97 -1.58 3.99 10.88
C PHE A 97 -0.63 3.80 12.08
N LEU A 98 0.19 4.82 12.41
CA LEU A 98 1.09 4.79 13.56
C LEU A 98 1.29 6.16 14.20
N GLU A 99 1.24 6.21 15.53
CA GLU A 99 1.80 7.29 16.35
C GLU A 99 3.15 6.83 16.93
N ILE A 100 4.20 7.60 16.69
CA ILE A 100 5.57 7.27 17.13
C ILE A 100 6.38 8.56 17.39
N SER A 101 7.50 8.46 18.10
CA SER A 101 8.43 9.58 18.20
C SER A 101 9.31 9.68 16.94
N LEU A 102 9.72 10.90 16.59
CA LEU A 102 10.65 11.11 15.47
C LEU A 102 11.99 10.40 15.70
N ILE A 103 12.42 10.29 16.96
CA ILE A 103 13.68 9.65 17.35
C ILE A 103 13.67 8.17 16.98
N GLU A 104 12.57 7.46 17.22
CA GLU A 104 12.46 6.04 16.84
C GLU A 104 12.50 5.85 15.32
N ILE A 105 11.84 6.74 14.55
CA ILE A 105 11.94 6.72 13.07
C ILE A 105 13.40 6.90 12.63
N LEU A 106 14.12 7.85 13.24
CA LEU A 106 15.52 8.12 12.91
C LEU A 106 16.44 6.94 13.27
N LYS A 107 16.19 6.22 14.37
CA LYS A 107 16.94 5.01 14.72
C LYS A 107 16.78 3.92 13.66
N ASP A 108 15.56 3.70 13.18
CA ASP A 108 15.30 2.72 12.13
C ASP A 108 15.90 3.18 10.78
N TYR A 109 15.85 4.48 10.49
CA TYR A 109 16.50 5.07 9.32
C TYR A 109 18.02 4.84 9.31
N LEU A 110 18.71 4.89 10.45
CA LEU A 110 20.15 4.61 10.51
C LEU A 110 20.49 3.18 10.06
N GLN A 111 19.54 2.25 10.11
CA GLN A 111 19.73 0.86 9.67
C GLN A 111 19.45 0.69 8.18
N THR A 112 18.45 1.40 7.64
CA THR A 112 18.00 1.25 6.24
C THR A 112 18.68 2.24 5.29
N ASN A 113 19.11 3.40 5.79
CA ASN A 113 19.61 4.55 5.05
C ASN A 113 18.64 5.05 3.96
N ASN A 114 17.33 4.80 4.13
CA ASN A 114 16.25 5.22 3.23
C ASN A 114 14.96 5.47 4.03
N PHE A 115 14.45 6.71 3.98
CA PHE A 115 13.25 7.12 4.71
C PHE A 115 12.00 6.39 4.23
N TRP A 116 11.83 6.24 2.91
CA TRP A 116 10.66 5.56 2.35
C TRP A 116 10.62 4.09 2.79
N ASP A 117 11.75 3.37 2.70
CA ASP A 117 11.84 1.97 3.16
C ASP A 117 11.59 1.85 4.67
N THR A 118 12.03 2.84 5.44
CA THR A 118 11.82 2.88 6.90
C THR A 118 10.33 2.94 7.23
N ILE A 119 9.60 3.87 6.61
CA ILE A 119 8.16 4.04 6.86
C ILE A 119 7.37 2.83 6.37
N ARG A 120 7.69 2.30 5.18
CA ARG A 120 7.05 1.09 4.65
C ARG A 120 7.17 -0.09 5.61
N ARG A 121 8.36 -0.31 6.17
CA ARG A 121 8.59 -1.40 7.15
C ARG A 121 7.81 -1.22 8.45
N LEU A 122 7.50 0.01 8.85
CA LEU A 122 6.65 0.28 10.01
C LEU A 122 5.18 -0.03 9.70
N ASP A 123 4.72 0.35 8.52
CA ASP A 123 3.37 0.06 8.01
C ASP A 123 3.13 -1.46 7.91
N ASP A 124 4.06 -2.20 7.30
CA ASP A 124 4.03 -3.66 7.16
C ASP A 124 3.91 -4.41 8.51
N LYS A 125 4.41 -3.83 9.61
CA LYS A 125 4.34 -4.44 10.95
C LYS A 125 2.94 -4.33 11.56
N ILE A 126 2.22 -3.27 11.26
CA ILE A 126 0.93 -2.93 11.88
C ILE A 126 -0.20 -3.65 11.16
N ILE A 127 -0.08 -3.76 9.85
CA ILE A 127 -1.05 -4.39 8.94
C ILE A 127 -1.24 -5.90 9.24
N LYS A 128 -0.30 -6.59 9.90
CA LYS A 128 -0.33 -8.06 10.03
C LYS A 128 -1.43 -8.67 10.92
N SER A 129 -1.97 -7.99 11.93
CA SER A 129 -2.83 -8.69 12.92
C SER A 129 -4.32 -8.80 12.54
N GLU A 130 -4.88 -7.80 11.85
CA GLU A 130 -6.31 -7.83 11.46
C GLU A 130 -6.51 -8.44 10.07
N LEU A 131 -5.62 -8.13 9.12
CA LEU A 131 -5.68 -8.68 7.78
C LEU A 131 -5.51 -10.21 7.74
N GLU A 132 -4.74 -10.82 8.65
CA GLU A 132 -4.62 -12.28 8.69
C GLU A 132 -5.97 -12.96 8.96
N ASN A 133 -6.76 -12.46 9.92
CA ASN A 133 -8.04 -13.07 10.27
C ASN A 133 -9.08 -12.92 9.17
N GLU A 134 -9.17 -11.75 8.54
CA GLU A 134 -10.07 -11.52 7.41
C GLU A 134 -9.63 -12.28 6.17
N PHE A 135 -8.32 -12.31 5.88
CA PHE A 135 -7.73 -13.07 4.79
C PHE A 135 -8.04 -14.57 4.90
N PHE A 136 -7.85 -15.18 6.08
CA PHE A 136 -8.18 -16.59 6.26
C PHE A 136 -9.69 -16.87 6.19
N LYS A 137 -10.53 -15.92 6.63
CA LYS A 137 -11.98 -16.02 6.50
C LYS A 137 -12.41 -16.00 5.03
N ASP A 138 -11.83 -15.11 4.24
CA ASP A 138 -12.08 -15.04 2.80
C ASP A 138 -11.53 -16.27 2.07
N LEU A 139 -10.31 -16.73 2.37
CA LEU A 139 -9.77 -17.96 1.80
C LEU A 139 -10.69 -19.16 2.03
N LYS A 140 -11.24 -19.33 3.24
CA LYS A 140 -12.21 -20.40 3.54
C LYS A 140 -13.47 -20.29 2.70
N LYS A 141 -13.99 -19.07 2.52
CA LYS A 141 -15.18 -18.80 1.69
C LYS A 141 -14.91 -19.13 0.22
N TRP A 142 -13.75 -18.73 -0.30
CA TRP A 142 -13.35 -19.02 -1.68
C TRP A 142 -13.18 -20.53 -1.90
N TYR A 143 -12.49 -21.22 -0.98
CA TYR A 143 -12.36 -22.67 -1.01
C TYR A 143 -13.74 -23.36 -1.04
N TYR A 144 -14.66 -22.96 -0.16
CA TYR A 144 -16.02 -23.49 -0.14
C TYR A 144 -16.73 -23.29 -1.47
N ASN A 145 -16.67 -22.08 -2.05
CA ASN A 145 -17.30 -21.77 -3.33
C ASN A 145 -16.73 -22.61 -4.47
N PHE A 146 -15.40 -22.73 -4.56
CA PHE A 146 -14.77 -23.59 -5.57
C PHE A 146 -15.14 -25.05 -5.37
N ASN A 147 -15.29 -25.51 -4.12
CA ASN A 147 -15.71 -26.88 -3.86
C ASN A 147 -17.15 -27.17 -4.34
N GLN A 148 -17.99 -26.18 -4.59
CA GLN A 148 -19.31 -26.38 -5.19
C GLN A 148 -19.26 -26.56 -6.72
N ILE A 149 -18.11 -26.27 -7.35
CA ILE A 149 -17.94 -26.34 -8.80
C ILE A 149 -17.47 -27.75 -9.20
N ASN A 150 -18.04 -28.29 -10.27
CA ASN A 150 -17.57 -29.54 -10.87
C ASN A 150 -16.37 -29.25 -11.76
N PHE A 151 -15.19 -29.75 -11.37
CA PHE A 151 -13.99 -29.70 -12.18
C PHE A 151 -13.92 -30.94 -13.05
N GLU A 152 -13.60 -30.77 -14.33
CA GLU A 152 -13.13 -31.89 -15.14
C GLU A 152 -11.69 -32.21 -14.70
N ILE A 153 -11.50 -33.37 -14.10
CA ILE A 153 -10.21 -33.80 -13.55
C ILE A 153 -9.41 -34.47 -14.67
N PHE A 154 -8.38 -33.81 -15.18
CA PHE A 154 -7.60 -34.28 -16.32
C PHE A 154 -6.26 -34.95 -15.97
N ASP A 155 -5.83 -34.93 -14.70
CA ASP A 155 -4.40 -35.12 -14.38
C ASP A 155 -4.12 -35.89 -13.08
N HIS A 156 -4.95 -36.88 -12.72
CA HIS A 156 -4.87 -37.68 -11.47
C HIS A 156 -4.92 -36.90 -10.13
N LYS A 157 -4.96 -35.57 -10.16
CA LYS A 157 -5.06 -34.71 -8.97
C LYS A 157 -6.46 -34.74 -8.38
N SER A 158 -6.53 -34.65 -7.05
CA SER A 158 -7.83 -34.49 -6.40
C SER A 158 -8.43 -33.12 -6.67
N LYS A 159 -9.75 -33.00 -6.53
CA LYS A 159 -10.44 -31.72 -6.64
C LYS A 159 -9.92 -30.72 -5.62
N GLU A 160 -9.70 -31.16 -4.38
CA GLU A 160 -9.14 -30.34 -3.31
C GLU A 160 -7.76 -29.81 -3.68
N GLU A 161 -6.90 -30.66 -4.24
CA GLU A 161 -5.55 -30.26 -4.67
C GLU A 161 -5.59 -29.17 -5.74
N LEU A 162 -6.49 -29.30 -6.72
CA LEU A 162 -6.66 -28.28 -7.76
C LEU A 162 -7.13 -26.94 -7.20
N ILE A 163 -8.08 -26.96 -6.25
CA ILE A 163 -8.56 -25.74 -5.58
C ILE A 163 -7.44 -25.07 -4.79
N VAL A 164 -6.66 -25.84 -4.02
CA VAL A 164 -5.53 -25.32 -3.24
C VAL A 164 -4.47 -24.71 -4.16
N LEU A 165 -4.08 -25.42 -5.23
CA LEU A 165 -3.10 -24.92 -6.20
C LEU A 165 -3.57 -23.62 -6.86
N PHE A 166 -4.86 -23.53 -7.19
CA PHE A 166 -5.44 -22.33 -7.77
C PHE A 166 -5.38 -21.14 -6.79
N LEU A 167 -5.84 -21.33 -5.55
CA LEU A 167 -5.81 -20.28 -4.52
C LEU A 167 -4.38 -19.82 -4.23
N ASN A 168 -3.43 -20.75 -4.11
CA ASN A 168 -2.02 -20.43 -3.89
C ASN A 168 -1.45 -19.54 -5.00
N LYS A 169 -1.82 -19.78 -6.26
CA LYS A 169 -1.39 -18.94 -7.38
C LYS A 169 -1.96 -17.53 -7.29
N ILE A 170 -3.24 -17.37 -6.92
CA ILE A 170 -3.86 -16.06 -6.75
C ILE A 170 -3.18 -15.28 -5.61
N VAL A 171 -2.95 -15.93 -4.47
CA VAL A 171 -2.22 -15.34 -3.34
C VAL A 171 -0.83 -14.90 -3.77
N PHE A 172 -0.10 -15.76 -4.48
CA PHE A 172 1.25 -15.44 -4.95
C PHE A 172 1.28 -14.24 -5.91
N ILE A 173 0.36 -14.18 -6.88
CA ILE A 173 0.27 -13.03 -7.80
C ILE A 173 -0.02 -11.75 -7.01
N ARG A 174 -0.95 -11.80 -6.04
CA ARG A 174 -1.25 -10.65 -5.19
C ARG A 174 -0.02 -10.19 -4.41
N THR A 175 0.74 -11.12 -3.85
CA THR A 175 2.02 -10.82 -3.20
C THR A 175 3.00 -10.14 -4.15
N LEU A 176 3.11 -10.59 -5.42
CA LEU A 176 3.95 -9.91 -6.41
C LEU A 176 3.48 -8.49 -6.74
N GLU A 177 2.16 -8.24 -6.78
CA GLU A 177 1.60 -6.88 -6.94
C GLU A 177 2.01 -5.98 -5.77
N ASP A 178 1.88 -6.48 -4.54
CA ASP A 178 2.17 -5.72 -3.31
C ASP A 178 3.68 -5.40 -3.18
N TYR A 179 4.56 -6.28 -3.68
CA TYR A 179 6.00 -6.01 -3.78
C TYR A 179 6.39 -5.18 -5.01
N GLY A 180 5.44 -4.80 -5.88
CA GLY A 180 5.69 -4.00 -7.08
C GLY A 180 6.48 -4.72 -8.17
N LEU A 181 6.56 -6.06 -8.10
CA LEU A 181 7.24 -6.88 -9.11
C LEU A 181 6.41 -7.01 -10.39
N ILE A 182 5.10 -6.82 -10.27
CA ILE A 182 4.16 -6.71 -11.39
C ILE A 182 3.27 -5.46 -11.22
N PRO A 183 2.61 -4.98 -12.29
CA PRO A 183 1.77 -3.78 -12.22
C PRO A 183 0.66 -3.87 -11.15
N TYR A 184 0.34 -2.75 -10.53
CA TYR A 184 -0.80 -2.63 -9.62
C TYR A 184 -2.11 -2.98 -10.35
N LYS A 185 -3.01 -3.71 -9.68
CA LYS A 185 -4.29 -4.21 -10.23
C LYS A 185 -4.16 -5.21 -11.37
N PHE A 186 -3.01 -5.86 -11.54
CA PHE A 186 -2.79 -6.85 -12.59
C PHE A 186 -3.88 -7.95 -12.64
N ILE A 187 -4.27 -8.54 -11.52
CA ILE A 187 -5.34 -9.57 -11.47
C ILE A 187 -6.67 -9.00 -11.96
N GLU A 188 -7.03 -7.82 -11.50
CA GLU A 188 -8.28 -7.13 -11.82
C GLU A 188 -8.34 -6.80 -13.32
N GLU A 189 -7.26 -6.23 -13.87
CA GLU A 189 -7.14 -5.91 -15.28
C GLU A 189 -7.22 -7.16 -16.15
N LYS A 190 -6.53 -8.24 -15.76
CA LYS A 190 -6.58 -9.51 -16.50
C LYS A 190 -7.97 -10.13 -16.46
N TYR A 191 -8.66 -10.04 -15.33
CA TYR A 191 -10.04 -10.47 -15.21
C TYR A 191 -10.97 -9.68 -16.14
N PHE A 192 -10.90 -8.34 -16.13
CA PHE A 192 -11.74 -7.51 -16.99
C PHE A 192 -11.46 -7.73 -18.47
N GLN A 193 -10.17 -7.81 -18.86
CA GLN A 193 -9.79 -8.17 -20.22
C GLN A 193 -10.39 -9.52 -20.63
N ALA A 194 -10.25 -10.56 -19.79
CA ALA A 194 -10.81 -11.88 -20.09
C ALA A 194 -12.34 -11.84 -20.18
N LYS A 195 -12.99 -11.14 -19.25
CA LYS A 195 -14.45 -10.98 -19.20
C LYS A 195 -14.98 -10.31 -20.46
N GLU A 196 -14.40 -9.17 -20.88
CA GLU A 196 -14.79 -8.49 -22.12
C GLU A 196 -14.67 -9.41 -23.33
N HIS A 197 -13.55 -10.14 -23.45
CA HIS A 197 -13.34 -11.09 -24.54
C HIS A 197 -14.33 -12.26 -24.53
N TRP A 198 -14.85 -12.63 -23.36
CA TRP A 198 -15.82 -13.72 -23.20
C TRP A 198 -17.27 -13.25 -23.42
N GLU A 199 -17.62 -12.07 -22.92
CA GLU A 199 -18.95 -11.48 -23.09
C GLU A 199 -19.29 -11.29 -24.56
N ILE A 200 -18.32 -10.86 -25.37
CA ILE A 200 -18.47 -10.69 -26.83
C ILE A 200 -18.77 -12.02 -27.53
N LYS A 201 -18.29 -13.16 -27.01
CA LYS A 201 -18.50 -14.49 -27.61
C LYS A 201 -19.83 -15.13 -27.20
N GLY A 202 -20.54 -14.57 -26.23
CA GLY A 202 -21.79 -15.10 -25.71
C GLY A 202 -21.60 -16.31 -24.79
N ARG A 203 -22.46 -16.41 -23.76
CA ARG A 203 -22.34 -17.42 -22.68
C ARG A 203 -22.25 -18.85 -23.21
N LYS A 204 -23.01 -19.17 -24.26
CA LYS A 204 -23.12 -20.53 -24.81
C LYS A 204 -21.79 -21.05 -25.37
N ILE A 205 -21.06 -20.22 -26.13
CA ILE A 205 -19.77 -20.56 -26.74
C ILE A 205 -18.68 -20.72 -25.66
N VAL A 206 -18.72 -19.90 -24.61
CA VAL A 206 -17.73 -19.94 -23.53
C VAL A 206 -17.85 -21.24 -22.70
N PHE A 207 -19.06 -21.73 -22.47
CA PHE A 207 -19.32 -22.99 -21.77
C PHE A 207 -19.16 -24.23 -22.67
N GLU A 208 -19.65 -24.22 -23.91
CA GLU A 208 -19.54 -25.38 -24.84
C GLU A 208 -18.10 -25.73 -25.22
N TYR A 209 -17.19 -24.74 -25.26
CA TYR A 209 -15.79 -25.00 -25.62
C TYR A 209 -14.87 -25.26 -24.41
N GLY A 210 -15.41 -25.35 -23.19
CA GLY A 210 -14.61 -25.56 -21.96
C GLY A 210 -13.50 -24.51 -21.78
N ILE A 211 -13.63 -23.33 -22.40
CA ILE A 211 -12.56 -22.34 -22.51
C ILE A 211 -12.20 -21.78 -21.14
N ILE A 212 -13.16 -21.70 -20.21
CA ILE A 212 -12.93 -21.18 -18.86
C ILE A 212 -11.91 -22.04 -18.12
N LEU A 213 -12.13 -23.35 -18.02
CA LEU A 213 -11.20 -24.26 -17.33
C LEU A 213 -9.91 -24.46 -18.13
N LYS A 214 -10.00 -24.66 -19.46
CA LYS A 214 -8.81 -24.89 -20.30
C LYS A 214 -7.89 -23.67 -20.36
N LYS A 215 -8.42 -22.44 -20.40
CA LYS A 215 -7.60 -21.22 -20.37
C LYS A 215 -7.12 -20.84 -18.97
N MET A 216 -7.90 -21.09 -17.91
CA MET A 216 -7.40 -20.92 -16.54
C MET A 216 -6.27 -21.93 -16.25
N LEU A 217 -6.35 -23.16 -16.76
CA LEU A 217 -5.26 -24.15 -16.70
C LEU A 217 -4.08 -23.86 -17.65
N LEU A 218 -4.29 -23.15 -18.77
CA LEU A 218 -3.20 -22.69 -19.65
C LEU A 218 -2.45 -21.47 -19.07
N LEU A 219 -3.13 -20.59 -18.34
CA LEU A 219 -2.50 -19.55 -17.51
C LEU A 219 -1.66 -20.15 -16.35
N VAL A 220 -1.81 -21.45 -16.10
CA VAL A 220 -1.13 -22.22 -15.04
C VAL A 220 0.15 -22.91 -15.55
N LYS A 221 0.48 -22.84 -16.86
CA LYS A 221 1.74 -23.35 -17.46
C LYS A 221 2.90 -22.32 -17.49
N ILE A 222 2.99 -21.47 -16.47
CA ILE A 222 4.23 -20.73 -16.14
C ILE A 222 4.85 -21.42 -14.93
#